data_AF-A0A0G0EYV7-F1
#
_entry.id   AF-A0A0G0EYV7-F1
#
_cell.length_a   1.000
_cell.length_b   1.000
_cell.length_c   1.000
_cell.angle_alpha   90.00
_cell.angle_beta   90.00
_cell.angle_gamma   90.00
#
_symmetry.space_group_name_H-M   'P 1'
#
loop_
_entity.id
_entity.type
_entity.pdbx_description
1 polymer ?
#
loop_
_entity_poly.entity_id
_entity_poly.type
_entity_poly.pdbx_seq_one_letter_code
_entity_poly.pdbx_strand_id
1 'polypeptide(L)'
;MKNKQKISNKAGFSLVEVLISLLVLTAGITGAIVLMTGNIKNHNNTKNQIIAGELVQEGIELIRNYVDQGNMTSLKAAGSVVASIDYTSTAPTSLVDAGRLYFLASSLRYTIDANNSVPTMFYRKIDIDTTNASFVEVKSTVNWNSDGSFPLTCSFTNKCISSIAVFPVL
;
A
#
# COMPACT_ATOMS: atom_id res chain seq x y z
N MET A 1 -16.37 64.38 53.64
CA MET A 1 -16.94 63.09 53.22
C MET A 1 -15.83 62.26 52.57
N LYS A 2 -15.31 61.22 53.23
CA LYS A 2 -14.24 60.36 52.68
C LYS A 2 -14.85 59.06 52.14
N ASN A 3 -14.82 58.92 50.81
CA ASN A 3 -15.33 57.76 50.08
C ASN A 3 -14.37 56.57 50.26
N LYS A 4 -14.80 55.50 50.93
CA LYS A 4 -14.00 54.28 51.10
C LYS A 4 -14.12 53.43 49.83
N GLN A 5 -13.10 53.45 48.98
CA GLN A 5 -12.97 52.49 47.88
C GLN A 5 -12.80 51.07 48.45
N LYS A 6 -13.66 50.16 48.01
CA LYS A 6 -13.68 48.75 48.38
C LYS A 6 -12.53 48.04 47.65
N ILE A 7 -11.47 47.68 48.35
CA ILE A 7 -10.36 46.87 47.78
C ILE A 7 -10.93 45.48 47.50
N SER A 8 -10.99 45.10 46.22
CA SER A 8 -11.39 43.76 45.80
C SER A 8 -10.21 42.81 46.01
N ASN A 9 -10.34 41.85 46.94
CA ASN A 9 -9.37 40.78 47.13
C ASN A 9 -9.36 39.91 45.87
N LYS A 10 -8.30 40.02 45.06
CA LYS A 10 -8.04 39.05 43.99
C LYS A 10 -7.54 37.76 44.64
N ALA A 11 -8.39 36.74 44.67
CA ALA A 11 -7.99 35.41 45.13
C ALA A 11 -6.93 34.84 44.15
N GLY A 12 -5.78 34.43 44.69
CA GLY A 12 -4.76 33.69 43.95
C GLY A 12 -5.05 32.19 43.96
N PHE A 13 -4.49 31.46 43.00
CA PHE A 13 -4.57 30.00 42.94
C PHE A 13 -3.83 29.36 44.11
N SER A 14 -4.42 28.31 44.70
CA SER A 14 -3.75 27.50 45.72
C SER A 14 -2.71 26.59 45.05
N LEU A 15 -1.60 26.31 45.76
CA LEU A 15 -0.57 25.37 45.28
C LEU A 15 -1.15 23.97 44.98
N VAL A 16 -2.13 23.52 45.79
CA VAL A 16 -2.82 22.25 45.58
C VAL A 16 -3.64 22.26 44.29
N GLU A 17 -4.26 23.38 43.95
CA GLU A 17 -5.06 23.53 42.74
C GLU A 17 -4.19 23.46 41.47
N VAL A 18 -2.99 24.03 41.52
CA VAL A 18 -2.01 23.93 40.43
C VAL A 18 -1.51 22.49 40.25
N LEU A 19 -1.24 21.78 41.34
CA LEU A 19 -0.82 20.37 41.30
C LEU A 19 -1.89 19.46 40.69
N ILE A 20 -3.15 19.64 41.09
CA ILE A 20 -4.28 18.88 40.54
C ILE A 20 -4.48 19.23 39.06
N SER A 21 -4.38 20.51 38.70
CA SER A 21 -4.50 20.97 37.31
C SER A 21 -3.42 20.36 36.42
N LEU A 22 -2.17 20.31 36.89
CA LEU A 22 -1.05 19.66 36.18
C LEU A 22 -1.27 18.15 36.03
N LEU A 23 -1.83 17.49 37.04
CA LEU A 23 -2.14 16.06 36.98
C LEU A 23 -3.21 15.78 35.92
N VAL A 24 -4.30 16.56 35.90
CA VAL A 24 -5.35 16.42 34.88
C VAL A 24 -4.82 16.74 33.48
N LEU A 25 -3.99 17.79 33.36
CA LEU A 25 -3.38 18.18 32.09
C LEU A 25 -2.48 17.09 31.53
N THR A 26 -1.59 16.52 32.35
CA THR A 26 -0.67 15.45 31.92
C THR A 26 -1.41 14.18 31.54
N ALA A 27 -2.45 13.80 32.28
CA ALA A 27 -3.34 12.69 31.92
C ALA A 27 -4.03 12.93 30.56
N GLY A 28 -4.58 14.14 30.33
CA GLY A 28 -5.23 14.49 29.08
C GLY A 28 -4.29 14.46 27.86
N ILE A 29 -3.08 15.03 28.00
CA ILE A 29 -2.07 15.04 26.94
C ILE A 29 -1.64 13.60 26.60
N THR A 30 -1.42 12.76 27.61
CA THR A 30 -1.02 11.36 27.40
C THR A 30 -2.09 10.59 26.63
N GLY A 31 -3.36 10.76 26.98
CA GLY A 31 -4.47 10.14 26.26
C GLY A 31 -4.54 10.57 24.79
N ALA A 32 -4.34 11.87 24.52
CA ALA A 32 -4.31 12.38 23.15
C ALA A 32 -3.14 11.79 22.33
N ILE A 33 -1.95 11.66 22.92
CA ILE A 33 -0.77 11.10 22.24
C ILE A 33 -1.01 9.65 21.84
N VAL A 34 -1.57 8.81 22.73
CA VAL A 34 -1.86 7.40 22.43
C VAL A 34 -2.78 7.28 21.21
N LEU A 35 -3.84 8.07 21.17
CA LEU A 35 -4.76 8.11 20.01
C LEU A 35 -4.05 8.56 18.73
N MET A 36 -3.22 9.60 18.80
CA MET A 36 -2.45 10.08 17.65
C MET A 36 -1.52 9.00 17.10
N THR A 37 -0.80 8.27 17.95
CA THR A 37 0.09 7.19 17.49
C THR A 37 -0.67 6.05 16.80
N GLY A 38 -1.86 5.71 17.30
CA GLY A 38 -2.75 4.74 16.67
C GLY A 38 -3.18 5.19 15.27
N ASN A 39 -3.56 6.45 15.13
CA ASN A 39 -3.95 7.03 13.83
C ASN A 39 -2.82 7.03 12.81
N ILE A 40 -1.58 7.33 13.23
CA ILE A 40 -0.41 7.30 12.33
C ILE A 40 -0.16 5.89 11.79
N LYS A 41 -0.26 4.86 12.64
CA LYS A 41 -0.12 3.46 12.22
C LYS A 41 -1.19 3.08 11.20
N ASN A 42 -2.44 3.46 11.45
CA ASN A 42 -3.54 3.20 10.52
C ASN A 42 -3.34 3.92 9.19
N HIS A 43 -2.92 5.19 9.24
CA HIS A 43 -2.61 5.98 8.04
C HIS A 43 -1.56 5.32 7.16
N ASN A 44 -0.47 4.82 7.74
CA ASN A 44 0.56 4.10 6.98
C ASN A 44 0.02 2.82 6.34
N ASN A 45 -0.85 2.08 7.04
CA ASN A 45 -1.45 0.87 6.49
C ASN A 45 -2.40 1.20 5.32
N THR A 46 -3.26 2.21 5.46
CA THR A 46 -4.15 2.68 4.40
C THR A 46 -3.36 3.20 3.20
N LYS A 47 -2.26 3.94 3.43
CA LYS A 47 -1.35 4.37 2.35
C LYS A 47 -0.82 3.18 1.56
N ASN A 48 -0.35 2.14 2.25
CA ASN A 48 0.18 0.95 1.58
C ASN A 48 -0.91 0.19 0.82
N GLN A 49 -2.14 0.15 1.34
CA GLN A 49 -3.29 -0.43 0.63
C GLN A 49 -3.58 0.29 -0.69
N ILE A 50 -3.55 1.62 -0.68
CA ILE A 50 -3.77 2.42 -1.89
C ILE A 50 -2.65 2.14 -2.91
N ILE A 51 -1.38 2.22 -2.49
CA ILE A 51 -0.24 1.94 -3.37
C ILE A 51 -0.34 0.53 -3.97
N ALA A 52 -0.64 -0.48 -3.15
CA ALA A 52 -0.79 -1.85 -3.62
C ALA A 52 -1.95 -1.99 -4.61
N GLY A 53 -3.05 -1.28 -4.42
CA GLY A 53 -4.18 -1.24 -5.36
C GLY A 53 -3.80 -0.65 -6.71
N GLU A 54 -3.06 0.46 -6.72
CA GLU A 54 -2.54 1.07 -7.96
C GLU A 54 -1.54 0.14 -8.66
N LEU A 55 -0.66 -0.54 -7.92
CA LEU A 55 0.28 -1.52 -8.47
C LEU A 55 -0.40 -2.75 -9.09
N VAL A 56 -1.53 -3.16 -8.51
CA VAL A 56 -2.37 -4.22 -9.07
C VAL A 56 -2.96 -3.78 -10.41
N GLN A 57 -3.53 -2.58 -10.46
CA GLN A 57 -4.11 -2.02 -11.69
C GLN A 57 -3.04 -1.85 -12.77
N GLU A 58 -1.88 -1.28 -12.41
CA GLU A 58 -0.73 -1.17 -13.31
C GLU A 58 -0.34 -2.54 -13.91
N GLY A 59 -0.28 -3.59 -13.09
CA GLY A 59 0.05 -4.94 -13.56
C GLY A 59 -0.91 -5.44 -14.65
N ILE A 60 -2.21 -5.16 -14.52
CA ILE A 60 -3.21 -5.50 -15.55
C ILE A 60 -3.02 -4.66 -16.80
N GLU A 61 -2.78 -3.35 -16.66
CA GLU A 61 -2.58 -2.46 -17.81
C GLU A 61 -1.32 -2.82 -18.61
N LEU A 62 -0.26 -3.30 -17.95
CA LEU A 62 0.94 -3.79 -18.64
C LEU A 62 0.64 -5.02 -19.50
N ILE A 63 -0.15 -5.96 -18.98
CA ILE A 63 -0.58 -7.14 -19.76
C ILE A 63 -1.55 -6.75 -20.88
N ARG A 64 -2.47 -5.82 -20.62
CA ARG A 64 -3.35 -5.27 -21.66
C ARG A 64 -2.52 -4.66 -22.79
N ASN A 65 -1.54 -3.82 -22.46
CA ASN A 65 -0.64 -3.23 -23.45
C ASN A 65 0.09 -4.30 -24.27
N TYR A 66 0.58 -5.36 -23.62
CA TYR A 66 1.21 -6.49 -24.32
C TYR A 66 0.24 -7.19 -25.29
N VAL A 67 -1.01 -7.41 -24.87
CA VAL A 67 -2.08 -7.99 -25.70
C VAL A 67 -2.45 -7.08 -26.87
N ASP A 68 -2.61 -5.79 -26.63
CA ASP A 68 -2.98 -4.78 -27.63
C ASP A 68 -1.92 -4.63 -28.73
N GLN A 69 -0.66 -4.96 -28.43
CA GLN A 69 0.43 -5.07 -29.42
C GLN A 69 0.32 -6.32 -30.32
N GLY A 70 -0.73 -7.13 -30.19
CA GLY A 70 -0.97 -8.32 -31.02
C GLY A 70 -0.34 -9.61 -30.49
N ASN A 71 0.17 -9.61 -29.25
CA ASN A 71 0.87 -10.77 -28.68
C ASN A 71 -0.03 -11.82 -28.02
N MET A 72 -1.35 -11.80 -28.29
CA MET A 72 -2.30 -12.77 -27.71
C MET A 72 -1.91 -14.22 -28.03
N THR A 73 -1.48 -14.50 -29.26
CA THR A 73 -1.05 -15.84 -29.68
C THR A 73 0.18 -16.31 -28.90
N SER A 74 1.16 -15.42 -28.70
CA SER A 74 2.38 -15.70 -27.92
C SER A 74 2.05 -15.95 -26.45
N LEU A 75 1.12 -15.17 -25.89
CA LEU A 75 0.64 -15.32 -24.52
C LEU A 75 -0.02 -16.69 -24.31
N LYS A 76 -0.86 -17.12 -25.25
CA LYS A 76 -1.49 -18.46 -25.20
C LYS A 76 -0.48 -19.58 -25.38
N ALA A 77 0.47 -19.42 -26.30
CA ALA A 77 1.51 -20.43 -26.55
C ALA A 77 2.42 -20.66 -25.34
N ALA A 78 2.63 -19.63 -24.50
CA ALA A 78 3.39 -19.76 -23.25
C ALA A 78 2.70 -20.64 -22.19
N GLY A 79 1.39 -20.88 -22.32
CA GLY A 79 0.61 -21.64 -21.34
C GLY A 79 0.30 -20.82 -20.08
N SER A 80 -0.35 -21.46 -19.10
CA SER A 80 -0.69 -20.81 -17.84
C SER A 80 0.56 -20.69 -16.97
N VAL A 81 0.87 -19.46 -16.52
CA VAL A 81 2.16 -19.14 -15.89
C VAL A 81 2.00 -18.06 -14.82
N VAL A 82 2.87 -18.12 -13.81
CA VAL A 82 3.05 -17.04 -12.85
C VAL A 82 4.22 -16.18 -13.32
N ALA A 83 3.93 -14.93 -13.65
CA ALA A 83 4.85 -14.03 -14.30
C ALA A 83 5.10 -12.74 -13.51
N SER A 84 6.19 -12.08 -13.87
CA SER A 84 6.50 -10.69 -13.55
C SER A 84 6.57 -9.88 -14.85
N ILE A 85 6.11 -8.63 -14.78
CA ILE A 85 6.21 -7.66 -15.87
C ILE A 85 6.40 -6.28 -15.25
N ASP A 86 7.08 -5.39 -15.96
CA ASP A 86 7.20 -3.98 -15.63
C ASP A 86 7.07 -3.10 -16.87
N TYR A 87 7.23 -1.79 -16.72
CA TYR A 87 7.06 -0.83 -17.82
C TYR A 87 8.15 -0.91 -18.91
N THR A 88 9.24 -1.64 -18.68
CA THR A 88 10.32 -1.85 -19.66
C THR A 88 10.23 -3.21 -20.35
N SER A 89 9.49 -4.13 -19.72
CA SER A 89 9.32 -5.49 -20.19
C SER A 89 8.54 -5.50 -21.51
N THR A 90 9.09 -6.16 -22.52
CA THR A 90 8.42 -6.35 -23.81
C THR A 90 7.50 -7.58 -23.82
N ALA A 91 7.62 -8.45 -22.82
CA ALA A 91 6.77 -9.62 -22.60
C ALA A 91 6.74 -10.01 -21.11
N PRO A 92 5.71 -10.75 -20.65
CA PRO A 92 5.71 -11.35 -19.33
C PRO A 92 6.89 -12.32 -19.17
N THR A 93 7.59 -12.23 -18.04
CA THR A 93 8.76 -13.08 -17.73
C THR A 93 8.47 -13.97 -16.52
N SER A 94 9.23 -15.05 -16.33
CA SER A 94 9.10 -15.89 -15.13
C SER A 94 9.31 -15.05 -13.87
N LEU A 95 8.56 -15.35 -12.81
CA LEU A 95 8.59 -14.59 -11.56
C LEU A 95 10.03 -14.47 -11.00
N VAL A 96 10.54 -13.24 -10.91
CA VAL A 96 11.88 -12.93 -10.37
C VAL A 96 11.79 -12.47 -8.92
N ASP A 97 12.75 -12.87 -8.06
CA ASP A 97 12.87 -12.44 -6.66
C ASP A 97 11.55 -12.53 -5.86
N ALA A 98 10.84 -13.64 -6.02
CA ALA A 98 9.51 -13.88 -5.43
C ALA A 98 8.47 -12.78 -5.76
N GLY A 99 8.69 -12.00 -6.82
CA GLY A 99 7.85 -10.89 -7.25
C GLY A 99 8.16 -9.55 -6.58
N ARG A 100 9.31 -9.37 -5.91
CA ARG A 100 9.64 -8.09 -5.25
C ARG A 100 9.63 -6.93 -6.25
N LEU A 101 9.01 -5.82 -5.85
CA LEU A 101 9.08 -4.57 -6.58
C LEU A 101 10.13 -3.64 -5.95
N TYR A 102 10.86 -2.96 -6.82
CA TYR A 102 11.84 -1.95 -6.50
C TYR A 102 11.33 -0.58 -6.94
N PHE A 103 11.75 0.47 -6.25
CA PHE A 103 11.40 1.84 -6.60
C PHE A 103 12.60 2.52 -7.27
N LEU A 104 12.41 2.94 -8.52
CA LEU A 104 13.40 3.70 -9.28
C LEU A 104 13.13 5.20 -9.12
N ALA A 105 14.00 5.87 -8.36
CA ALA A 105 13.82 7.28 -8.01
C ALA A 105 13.93 8.24 -9.19
N SER A 106 14.69 7.88 -10.24
CA SER A 106 14.89 8.75 -11.42
C SER A 106 13.62 8.90 -12.27
N SER A 107 12.80 7.86 -12.37
CA SER A 107 11.54 7.86 -13.14
C SER A 107 10.30 7.87 -12.27
N LEU A 108 10.44 7.80 -10.94
CA LEU A 108 9.34 7.69 -9.97
C LEU A 108 8.41 6.50 -10.25
N ARG A 109 8.99 5.35 -10.60
CA ARG A 109 8.25 4.13 -11.01
C ARG A 109 8.65 2.92 -10.19
N TYR A 110 7.76 1.94 -10.14
CA TYR A 110 8.08 0.61 -9.66
C TYR A 110 8.61 -0.24 -10.81
N THR A 111 9.62 -1.07 -10.52
CA THR A 111 10.26 -1.96 -11.47
C THR A 111 10.55 -3.30 -10.80
N ILE A 112 10.77 -4.32 -11.61
CA ILE A 112 11.26 -5.63 -11.17
C ILE A 112 12.80 -5.70 -11.21
N ASP A 113 13.44 -4.70 -11.82
CA ASP A 113 14.90 -4.60 -11.89
C ASP A 113 15.46 -4.00 -10.60
N ALA A 114 16.37 -4.72 -9.94
CA ALA A 114 17.09 -4.28 -8.76
C ALA A 114 18.22 -3.27 -9.07
N ASN A 115 18.61 -3.13 -10.34
CA ASN A 115 19.70 -2.25 -10.74
C ASN A 115 19.31 -0.77 -10.55
N ASN A 116 20.08 -0.04 -9.75
CA ASN A 116 19.88 1.38 -9.45
C ASN A 116 18.51 1.72 -8.83
N SER A 117 17.86 0.74 -8.22
CA SER A 117 16.54 0.87 -7.61
C SER A 117 16.57 0.43 -6.14
N VAL A 118 15.60 0.89 -5.35
CA VAL A 118 15.54 0.62 -3.91
C VAL A 118 14.49 -0.46 -3.65
N PRO A 119 14.81 -1.55 -2.92
CA PRO A 119 13.82 -2.59 -2.61
C PRO A 119 12.66 -2.00 -1.82
N THR A 120 11.44 -2.37 -2.20
CA THR A 120 10.22 -1.95 -1.50
C THR A 120 9.62 -3.10 -0.70
N MET A 121 8.60 -2.79 0.09
CA MET A 121 7.80 -3.79 0.79
C MET A 121 6.78 -4.48 -0.11
N PHE A 122 6.60 -4.02 -1.35
CA PHE A 122 5.58 -4.54 -2.25
C PHE A 122 6.13 -5.68 -3.09
N TYR A 123 5.33 -6.73 -3.23
CA TYR A 123 5.60 -7.87 -4.08
C TYR A 123 4.42 -8.08 -5.00
N ARG A 124 4.67 -8.23 -6.28
CA ARG A 124 3.67 -8.43 -7.33
C ARG A 124 3.92 -9.73 -8.08
N LYS A 125 2.85 -10.48 -8.31
CA LYS A 125 2.83 -11.58 -9.27
C LYS A 125 1.63 -11.43 -10.19
N ILE A 126 1.76 -11.95 -11.39
CA ILE A 126 0.69 -11.99 -12.39
C ILE A 126 0.45 -13.45 -12.72
N ASP A 127 -0.68 -13.99 -12.28
CA ASP A 127 -1.12 -15.32 -12.66
C ASP A 127 -1.88 -15.20 -14.00
N ILE A 128 -1.37 -15.84 -15.05
CA ILE A 128 -1.96 -15.85 -16.39
C ILE A 128 -2.53 -17.25 -16.60
N ASP A 129 -3.84 -17.33 -16.85
CA ASP A 129 -4.56 -18.56 -17.13
C ASP A 129 -5.05 -18.56 -18.58
N THR A 130 -4.51 -19.50 -19.35
CA THR A 130 -4.79 -19.68 -20.78
C THR A 130 -5.57 -20.97 -21.05
N THR A 131 -6.07 -21.64 -20.01
CA THR A 131 -6.82 -22.91 -20.11
C THR A 131 -8.09 -22.78 -20.93
N ASN A 132 -8.70 -21.58 -20.95
CA ASN A 132 -9.87 -21.32 -21.76
C ASN A 132 -9.51 -21.04 -23.23
N ALA A 133 -10.26 -21.62 -24.16
CA ALA A 133 -10.04 -21.44 -25.59
C ALA A 133 -10.41 -20.03 -26.08
N SER A 134 -11.41 -19.38 -25.49
CA SER A 134 -12.01 -18.13 -25.94
C SER A 134 -11.49 -16.88 -25.25
N PHE A 135 -10.87 -17.01 -24.06
CA PHE A 135 -10.30 -15.89 -23.34
C PHE A 135 -9.05 -16.29 -22.56
N VAL A 136 -8.27 -15.29 -22.16
CA VAL A 136 -7.17 -15.42 -21.20
C VAL A 136 -7.55 -14.66 -19.95
N GLU A 137 -7.53 -15.33 -18.80
CA GLU A 137 -7.71 -14.69 -17.50
C GLU A 137 -6.35 -14.26 -16.94
N VAL A 138 -6.26 -13.04 -16.44
CA VAL A 138 -5.05 -12.46 -15.90
C VAL A 138 -5.36 -11.90 -14.53
N LYS A 139 -4.72 -12.45 -13.51
CA LYS A 139 -4.84 -12.03 -12.13
C LYS A 139 -3.56 -11.38 -11.65
N SER A 140 -3.61 -10.07 -11.44
CA SER A 140 -2.53 -9.33 -10.79
C SER A 140 -2.74 -9.34 -9.29
N THR A 141 -1.75 -9.80 -8.53
CA THR A 141 -1.79 -9.88 -7.06
C THR A 141 -0.61 -9.14 -6.48
N VAL A 142 -0.87 -8.22 -5.54
CA VAL A 142 0.16 -7.50 -4.79
C VAL A 142 0.01 -7.79 -3.30
N ASN A 143 1.12 -8.11 -2.65
CA ASN A 143 1.22 -8.20 -1.20
C ASN A 143 2.24 -7.21 -0.65
N TRP A 144 2.05 -6.79 0.59
CA TRP A 144 3.02 -5.96 1.33
C TRP A 144 3.34 -6.54 2.71
N ASN A 145 3.49 -7.87 2.75
CA ASN A 145 3.95 -8.57 3.93
C ASN A 145 5.48 -8.46 4.08
N SER A 146 5.95 -8.53 5.32
CA SER A 146 7.38 -8.40 5.65
C SER A 146 8.22 -9.61 5.22
N ASP A 147 7.58 -10.74 4.97
CA ASP A 147 8.21 -12.01 4.57
C ASP A 147 8.25 -12.20 3.05
N GLY A 148 7.59 -11.33 2.29
CA GLY A 148 7.48 -11.43 0.83
C GLY A 148 6.66 -12.61 0.33
N SER A 149 6.05 -13.38 1.24
CA SER A 149 5.26 -14.54 0.86
C SER A 149 3.86 -14.12 0.42
N PHE A 150 3.37 -14.72 -0.67
CA PHE A 150 1.98 -14.53 -1.07
C PHE A 150 1.09 -15.38 -0.16
N PRO A 151 0.09 -14.78 0.52
CA PRO A 151 -0.80 -15.53 1.38
C PRO A 151 -1.68 -16.48 0.56
N LEU A 152 -2.05 -17.63 1.14
CA LEU A 152 -2.98 -18.58 0.53
C LEU A 152 -4.33 -17.94 0.19
N THR A 153 -4.80 -17.01 1.04
CA THR A 153 -6.00 -16.21 0.83
C THR A 153 -5.63 -14.73 0.75
N CYS A 154 -5.89 -14.11 -0.39
CA CYS A 154 -5.61 -12.69 -0.60
C CYS A 154 -6.74 -11.85 0.02
N SER A 155 -6.42 -11.12 1.09
CA SER A 155 -7.35 -10.21 1.77
C SER A 155 -6.61 -9.03 2.38
N PHE A 156 -7.33 -7.94 2.69
CA PHE A 156 -6.75 -6.77 3.36
C PHE A 156 -6.15 -7.10 4.74
N THR A 157 -6.71 -8.08 5.45
CA THR A 157 -6.17 -8.55 6.73
C THR A 157 -4.81 -9.24 6.54
N ASN A 158 -4.65 -9.97 5.44
CA ASN A 158 -3.41 -10.64 5.05
C ASN A 158 -2.47 -9.75 4.22
N LYS A 159 -2.71 -8.42 4.23
CA LYS A 159 -1.96 -7.42 3.46
C LYS A 159 -1.78 -7.78 1.98
N CYS A 160 -2.88 -8.19 1.36
CA CYS A 160 -2.92 -8.60 -0.03
C CYS A 160 -4.12 -7.98 -0.74
N ILE A 161 -3.92 -7.58 -1.99
CA ILE A 161 -4.96 -7.14 -2.90
C ILE A 161 -4.72 -7.78 -4.27
N SER A 162 -5.80 -8.13 -4.97
CA SER A 162 -5.74 -8.70 -6.30
C SER A 162 -6.85 -8.15 -7.18
N SER A 163 -6.59 -8.06 -8.48
CA SER A 163 -7.58 -7.75 -9.50
C SER A 163 -7.47 -8.77 -10.63
N ILE A 164 -8.59 -9.03 -11.29
CA ILE A 164 -8.70 -9.99 -12.39
C ILE A 164 -9.20 -9.25 -13.62
N ALA A 165 -8.55 -9.48 -14.75
CA ALA A 165 -9.01 -9.05 -16.05
C ALA A 165 -9.11 -10.26 -16.99
N VAL A 166 -10.06 -10.18 -17.92
CA VAL A 166 -10.29 -11.23 -18.91
C VAL A 166 -10.11 -10.61 -20.29
N PHE A 167 -9.26 -11.21 -21.11
CA PHE A 167 -8.96 -10.76 -22.46
C PHE A 167 -9.54 -11.76 -23.47
N PRO A 168 -10.46 -11.34 -24.35
CA PRO A 168 -10.99 -12.21 -25.39
C PRO A 168 -9.91 -12.54 -26.42
N VAL A 169 -9.93 -13.78 -26.91
CA VAL A 169 -9.10 -14.23 -28.02
C VAL A 169 -9.92 -14.02 -29.29
N LEU A 170 -9.54 -13.02 -30.09
CA LEU A 170 -10.18 -12.69 -31.37
C LEU A 170 -9.68 -13.61 -32.49
#